data_AF-A0A3C0TFA2-F1
#
_entry.id   AF-A0A3C0TFA2-F1
#
_cell.length_a   1.000
_cell.length_b   1.000
_cell.length_c   1.000
_cell.angle_alpha   90.00
_cell.angle_beta   90.00
_cell.angle_gamma   90.00
#
_symmetry.space_group_name_H-M   'P 1'
#
loop_
_entity.id
_entity.type
_entity.pdbx_description
1 polymer ?
#
loop_
_entity_poly.entity_id
_entity_poly.type
_entity_poly.pdbx_seq_one_letter_code
_entity_poly.pdbx_strand_id
1 'polypeptide(L)'
;MLIMYVMFRSFLLLFFTVFLCVIPWIFVLGGYILAKRIRVAVEAGYVSYLRQGDEVSPSVRVYNPLWIGSLDVSINIRLYNELFDRPEDAGKLKVSLPVVGRDIKRAEGVSELMLPLTIKRIGGYRIDICDYSVQDYLGIVRFCYDAGDMPSHTAVFQALPTTEKYEAPDPETISAGMTEVEESNRKGSDFSEVSDIREYMPGDRIRDIHWKLSARQDELMVKLRTQLAGMELVAVIVPDEDDRITEEIYTYSYRELRSWSEGETDIELRVYSRATYGFETFLLDCPESVDEAFADLVRTNYHEHIAEDGSAEALESIITNLYPYLNGYIRFGIMSDNSVGYEVQGSVD
;
A
#
# COMPACT_ATOMS: atom_id res chain seq x y z
N MET A 1 -10.78 -21.42 58.14
CA MET A 1 -9.43 -21.53 58.76
C MET A 1 -9.32 -20.75 60.07
N LEU A 2 -9.70 -19.47 60.14
CA LEU A 2 -9.66 -18.68 61.39
C LEU A 2 -10.48 -19.30 62.54
N ILE A 3 -11.73 -19.72 62.27
CA ILE A 3 -12.59 -20.39 63.27
C ILE A 3 -11.95 -21.69 63.76
N MET A 4 -11.38 -22.48 62.85
CA MET A 4 -10.66 -23.71 63.20
C MET A 4 -9.39 -23.43 64.02
N TYR A 5 -8.66 -22.35 63.73
CA TYR A 5 -7.54 -21.93 64.57
C TYR A 5 -8.00 -21.62 66.00
N VAL A 6 -9.10 -20.86 66.16
CA VAL A 6 -9.64 -20.52 67.49
C VAL A 6 -10.06 -21.78 68.27
N MET A 7 -10.64 -22.77 67.59
CA MET A 7 -11.08 -24.03 68.20
C MET A 7 -9.93 -24.99 68.53
N PHE A 8 -9.00 -25.20 67.60
CA PHE A 8 -7.94 -26.21 67.74
C PHE A 8 -6.62 -25.65 68.28
N ARG A 9 -6.48 -24.33 68.41
CA ARG A 9 -5.26 -23.62 68.87
C ARG A 9 -3.97 -24.06 68.17
N SER A 10 -4.08 -24.55 66.93
CA SER A 10 -2.96 -25.06 66.16
C SER A 10 -2.24 -23.94 65.40
N PHE A 11 -0.94 -23.78 65.64
CA PHE A 11 -0.11 -22.80 64.93
C PHE A 11 -0.07 -23.01 63.41
N LEU A 12 -0.25 -24.24 62.95
CA LEU A 12 -0.31 -24.59 61.54
C LEU A 12 -1.54 -23.95 60.86
N LEU A 13 -2.70 -23.93 61.55
CA LEU A 13 -3.91 -23.27 61.03
C LEU A 13 -3.78 -21.74 61.00
N LEU A 14 -3.06 -21.16 61.97
CA LEU A 14 -2.73 -19.74 61.96
C LEU A 14 -1.83 -19.39 60.77
N PHE A 15 -0.78 -20.19 60.54
CA PHE A 15 0.12 -20.04 59.41
C PHE A 15 -0.63 -20.04 58.07
N PHE A 16 -1.50 -21.04 57.83
CA PHE A 16 -2.31 -21.07 56.60
C PHE A 16 -3.27 -19.90 56.48
N THR A 17 -3.83 -19.41 57.59
CA THR A 17 -4.72 -18.24 57.56
C THR A 17 -3.95 -16.99 57.14
N VAL A 18 -2.78 -16.74 57.73
CA VAL A 18 -1.92 -15.61 57.34
C VAL A 18 -1.45 -15.76 55.90
N PHE A 19 -1.02 -16.96 55.50
CA PHE A 19 -0.58 -17.27 54.13
C PHE A 19 -1.67 -16.95 53.11
N LEU A 20 -2.90 -17.45 53.30
CA LEU A 20 -4.04 -17.20 52.42
C LEU A 20 -4.45 -15.72 52.38
N CYS A 21 -4.27 -14.98 53.48
CA CYS A 21 -4.56 -13.55 53.51
C CYS A 21 -3.47 -12.70 52.84
N VAL A 22 -2.19 -13.06 52.98
CA VAL A 22 -1.07 -12.22 52.53
C VAL A 22 -0.70 -12.48 51.06
N ILE A 23 -0.73 -13.73 50.62
CA ILE A 23 -0.27 -14.11 49.28
C ILE A 23 -1.04 -13.46 48.13
N PRO A 24 -2.39 -13.35 48.17
CA PRO A 24 -3.13 -12.62 47.14
C PRO A 24 -2.60 -11.20 46.94
N TRP A 25 -2.28 -10.49 48.03
CA TRP A 25 -1.75 -9.13 47.94
C TRP A 25 -0.33 -9.08 47.40
N ILE A 26 0.50 -10.09 47.70
CA ILE A 26 1.85 -10.20 47.10
C ILE A 26 1.72 -10.37 45.58
N PHE A 27 0.81 -11.22 45.11
CA PHE A 27 0.59 -11.43 43.67
C PHE A 27 0.00 -10.20 42.99
N VAL A 28 -0.97 -9.53 43.62
CA VAL A 28 -1.52 -8.25 43.11
C VAL A 28 -0.43 -7.18 43.03
N LEU A 29 0.42 -7.05 44.06
CA LEU A 29 1.54 -6.10 44.04
C LEU A 29 2.57 -6.47 42.97
N GLY A 30 2.89 -7.76 42.81
CA GLY A 30 3.76 -8.26 41.76
C GLY A 30 3.22 -7.96 40.36
N GLY A 31 1.94 -8.23 40.12
CA GLY A 31 1.24 -7.91 38.88
C GLY A 31 1.22 -6.42 38.60
N TYR A 32 1.01 -5.57 39.61
CA TYR A 32 1.06 -4.12 39.47
C TYR A 32 2.45 -3.61 39.06
N ILE A 33 3.52 -4.11 39.70
CA ILE A 33 4.90 -3.74 39.37
C ILE A 33 5.26 -4.23 37.97
N LEU A 34 4.85 -5.45 37.62
CA LEU A 34 5.05 -6.03 36.31
C LEU A 34 4.37 -5.20 35.21
N ALA A 35 3.10 -4.86 35.41
CA ALA A 35 2.34 -4.11 34.42
C ALA A 35 2.90 -2.71 34.16
N LYS A 36 3.55 -2.08 35.15
CA LYS A 36 4.26 -0.79 34.97
C LYS A 36 5.59 -0.88 34.24
N ARG A 37 6.15 -2.07 34.07
CA ARG A 37 7.53 -2.29 33.60
C ARG A 37 7.61 -3.05 32.29
N ILE A 38 6.54 -3.74 31.91
CA ILE A 38 6.44 -4.41 30.61
C ILE A 38 6.47 -3.37 29.49
N ARG A 39 7.09 -3.74 28.37
CA ARG A 39 6.99 -3.02 27.10
C ARG A 39 6.39 -3.95 26.06
N VAL A 40 5.49 -3.44 25.24
CA VAL A 40 4.88 -4.20 24.14
C VAL A 40 5.38 -3.59 22.84
N ALA A 41 5.61 -4.42 21.83
CA ALA A 41 5.92 -3.98 20.49
C ALA A 41 5.25 -4.87 19.45
N VAL A 42 5.02 -4.33 18.27
CA VAL A 42 4.66 -5.09 17.08
C VAL A 42 5.74 -4.85 16.03
N GLU A 43 6.21 -5.93 15.42
CA GLU A 43 7.21 -5.89 14.36
C GLU A 43 6.68 -6.68 13.16
N ALA A 44 6.54 -6.01 12.03
CA ALA A 44 6.46 -6.68 10.74
C ALA A 44 7.90 -7.01 10.29
N GLY A 45 8.14 -8.24 9.83
CA GLY A 45 9.46 -8.61 9.32
C GLY A 45 9.91 -7.69 8.18
N TYR A 46 11.22 -7.53 8.00
CA TYR A 46 11.78 -6.72 6.92
C TYR A 46 11.53 -7.40 5.57
N VAL A 47 10.46 -7.01 4.90
CA VAL A 47 10.21 -7.28 3.48
C VAL A 47 9.91 -5.93 2.84
N SER A 48 10.58 -5.61 1.73
CA SER A 48 10.40 -4.31 1.07
C SER A 48 8.93 -4.07 0.76
N TYR A 49 8.31 -4.98 -0.02
CA TYR A 49 6.89 -4.98 -0.33
C TYR A 49 6.41 -6.43 -0.45
N LEU A 50 5.17 -6.70 -0.02
CA LEU A 50 4.49 -7.98 -0.18
C LEU A 50 3.71 -8.02 -1.50
N ARG A 51 3.34 -9.21 -1.96
CA ARG A 51 2.43 -9.40 -3.09
C ARG A 51 1.04 -9.82 -2.60
N GLN A 52 0.03 -9.47 -3.39
CA GLN A 52 -1.32 -9.95 -3.16
C GLN A 52 -1.36 -11.49 -3.17
N GLY A 53 -1.86 -12.08 -2.08
CA GLY A 53 -1.86 -13.52 -1.86
C GLY A 53 -0.74 -14.04 -0.94
N ASP A 54 0.26 -13.21 -0.63
CA ASP A 54 1.35 -13.61 0.26
C ASP A 54 0.86 -13.83 1.70
N GLU A 55 1.53 -14.77 2.39
CA GLU A 55 1.37 -14.99 3.81
C GLU A 55 2.42 -14.17 4.58
N VAL A 56 1.96 -13.33 5.50
CA VAL A 56 2.83 -12.55 6.39
C VAL A 56 2.58 -12.98 7.83
N SER A 57 3.64 -12.99 8.63
CA SER A 57 3.55 -13.32 10.05
C SER A 57 4.17 -12.22 10.92
N PRO A 58 3.49 -11.06 11.09
CA PRO A 58 3.94 -10.03 12.02
C PRO A 58 4.02 -10.59 13.44
N SER A 59 5.04 -10.16 14.18
CA SER A 59 5.31 -10.62 15.53
C SER A 59 4.87 -9.58 16.55
N VAL A 60 4.06 -10.00 17.53
CA VAL A 60 3.74 -9.20 18.71
C VAL A 60 4.67 -9.64 19.82
N ARG A 61 5.49 -8.71 20.32
CA ARG A 61 6.52 -8.96 21.32
C ARG A 61 6.21 -8.25 22.63
N VAL A 62 6.46 -8.95 23.72
CA VAL A 62 6.34 -8.42 25.08
C VAL A 62 7.67 -8.58 25.79
N TYR A 63 8.25 -7.45 26.20
CA TYR A 63 9.52 -7.37 26.91
C TYR A 63 9.28 -7.17 28.40
N ASN A 64 9.85 -8.06 29.21
CA ASN A 64 9.73 -8.06 30.65
C ASN A 64 11.11 -7.92 31.32
N PRO A 65 11.42 -6.78 31.96
CA PRO A 65 12.68 -6.58 32.66
C PRO A 65 12.71 -7.27 34.05
N LEU A 66 11.61 -7.84 34.52
CA LEU A 66 11.50 -8.47 35.83
C LEU A 66 11.72 -9.98 35.74
N TRP A 67 12.10 -10.60 36.86
CA TRP A 67 12.24 -12.05 36.99
C TRP A 67 10.88 -12.76 37.20
N ILE A 68 9.82 -11.99 37.45
CA ILE A 68 8.45 -12.48 37.65
C ILE A 68 7.72 -12.34 36.31
N GLY A 69 7.04 -13.41 35.88
CA GLY A 69 6.20 -13.42 34.69
C GLY A 69 4.71 -13.25 34.98
N SER A 70 3.90 -13.23 33.92
CA SER A 70 2.44 -13.34 33.99
C SER A 70 1.96 -14.49 33.09
N LEU A 71 0.84 -15.10 33.46
CA LEU A 71 0.21 -16.16 32.66
C LEU A 71 -0.63 -15.59 31.50
N ASP A 72 -1.11 -14.36 31.63
CA ASP A 72 -1.97 -13.71 30.64
C ASP A 72 -1.65 -12.22 30.55
N VAL A 73 -1.06 -11.84 29.42
CA VAL A 73 -1.10 -10.48 28.92
C VAL A 73 -1.97 -10.45 27.69
N SER A 74 -3.08 -9.73 27.81
CA SER A 74 -4.04 -9.51 26.74
C SER A 74 -3.71 -8.19 26.04
N ILE A 75 -3.56 -8.20 24.72
CA ILE A 75 -3.27 -7.02 23.89
C ILE A 75 -4.39 -6.86 22.87
N ASN A 76 -4.99 -5.68 22.81
CA ASN A 76 -5.95 -5.32 21.78
C ASN A 76 -5.21 -4.64 20.63
N ILE A 77 -5.35 -5.22 19.45
CA ILE A 77 -4.68 -4.81 18.23
C ILE A 77 -5.75 -4.39 17.23
N ARG A 78 -5.45 -3.35 16.46
CA ARG A 78 -6.22 -2.90 15.31
C ARG A 78 -5.44 -3.21 14.05
N LEU A 79 -6.09 -3.81 13.06
CA LEU A 79 -5.53 -4.13 11.75
C LEU A 79 -6.49 -3.62 10.68
N TYR A 80 -5.98 -2.85 9.72
CA TYR A 80 -6.76 -2.35 8.59
C TYR A 80 -5.88 -2.03 7.39
N ASN A 81 -6.51 -1.91 6.22
CA ASN A 81 -5.87 -1.49 5.00
C ASN A 81 -6.02 0.03 4.85
N GLU A 82 -4.94 0.79 5.02
CA GLU A 82 -4.91 2.25 4.92
C GLU A 82 -5.39 2.77 3.55
N LEU A 83 -5.23 1.98 2.48
CA LEU A 83 -5.66 2.36 1.14
C LEU A 83 -7.18 2.55 1.09
N PHE A 84 -7.94 1.58 1.63
CA PHE A 84 -9.40 1.52 1.51
C PHE A 84 -10.12 1.87 2.82
N ASP A 85 -9.65 1.33 3.93
CA ASP A 85 -10.32 1.42 5.22
C ASP A 85 -9.94 2.70 5.96
N ARG A 86 -10.90 3.24 6.70
CA ARG A 86 -10.62 4.25 7.73
C ARG A 86 -10.27 3.58 9.05
N PRO A 87 -9.54 4.26 9.95
CA PRO A 87 -9.23 3.71 11.28
C PRO A 87 -10.46 3.31 12.11
N GLU A 88 -11.63 3.86 11.80
CA GLU A 88 -12.92 3.57 12.45
C GLU A 88 -13.48 2.19 12.07
N ASP A 89 -13.27 1.77 10.81
CA ASP A 89 -13.76 0.49 10.25
C ASP A 89 -12.77 -0.67 10.50
N ALA A 90 -11.65 -0.36 11.14
CA ALA A 90 -10.56 -1.28 11.33
C ALA A 90 -10.93 -2.52 12.17
N GLY A 91 -10.44 -3.67 11.72
CA GLY A 91 -10.60 -4.94 12.40
C GLY A 91 -9.94 -4.93 13.78
N LYS A 92 -10.67 -5.33 14.82
CA LYS A 92 -10.16 -5.45 16.18
C LYS A 92 -9.82 -6.90 16.48
N LEU A 93 -8.57 -7.16 16.82
CA LEU A 93 -8.08 -8.47 17.21
C LEU A 93 -7.56 -8.41 18.64
N LYS A 94 -8.06 -9.29 19.50
CA LYS A 94 -7.52 -9.47 20.84
C LYS A 94 -6.61 -10.68 20.88
N VAL A 95 -5.35 -10.46 21.24
CA VAL A 95 -4.36 -11.52 21.41
C VAL A 95 -4.01 -11.69 22.88
N SER A 96 -3.59 -12.88 23.26
CA SER A 96 -3.22 -13.19 24.63
C SER A 96 -2.01 -14.10 24.64
N LEU A 97 -1.01 -13.76 25.44
CA LEU A 97 0.22 -14.54 25.56
C LEU A 97 0.75 -14.52 27.00
N PRO A 98 1.37 -15.62 27.46
CA PRO A 98 2.11 -15.60 28.71
C PRO A 98 3.36 -14.73 28.55
N VAL A 99 3.76 -14.07 29.64
CA VAL A 99 4.97 -13.27 29.71
C VAL A 99 5.98 -13.96 30.60
N VAL A 100 7.10 -14.33 30.00
CA VAL A 100 8.20 -15.00 30.68
C VAL A 100 9.00 -13.97 31.50
N GLY A 101 9.45 -14.37 32.69
CA GLY A 101 10.40 -13.58 33.48
C GLY A 101 11.80 -13.65 32.88
N ARG A 102 12.67 -12.68 33.17
CA ARG A 102 14.07 -12.79 32.77
C ARG A 102 14.78 -13.96 33.44
N ASP A 103 15.61 -14.67 32.69
CA ASP A 103 16.51 -15.71 33.23
C ASP A 103 17.81 -15.12 33.81
N ILE A 104 18.33 -14.05 33.21
CA ILE A 104 19.63 -13.46 33.57
C ILE A 104 19.43 -11.97 33.89
N LYS A 105 20.12 -11.43 34.91
CA LYS A 105 20.00 -10.01 35.34
C LYS A 105 20.26 -8.97 34.23
N ARG A 106 20.94 -9.35 33.14
CA ARG A 106 21.33 -8.46 32.02
C ARG A 106 20.46 -8.62 30.77
N ALA A 107 19.52 -9.56 30.74
CA ALA A 107 18.62 -9.78 29.62
C ALA A 107 17.17 -9.57 30.07
N GLU A 108 16.31 -9.14 29.15
CA GLU A 108 14.88 -9.08 29.37
C GLU A 108 14.25 -10.42 28.99
N GLY A 109 13.19 -10.82 29.69
CA GLY A 109 12.34 -11.90 29.21
C GLY A 109 11.58 -11.40 27.98
N VAL A 110 11.58 -12.19 26.91
CA VAL A 110 10.87 -11.85 25.67
C VAL A 110 9.83 -12.92 25.41
N SER A 111 8.61 -12.50 25.15
CA SER A 111 7.51 -13.38 24.74
C SER A 111 7.00 -12.89 23.41
N GLU A 112 6.87 -13.81 22.45
CA GLU A 112 6.57 -13.51 21.06
C GLU A 112 5.37 -14.32 20.60
N LEU A 113 4.46 -13.67 19.89
CA LEU A 113 3.31 -14.28 19.23
C LEU A 113 3.30 -13.88 17.76
N MET A 114 3.33 -14.87 16.87
CA MET A 114 3.24 -14.65 15.43
C MET A 114 1.76 -14.60 15.01
N LEU A 115 1.39 -13.60 14.22
CA LEU A 115 0.05 -13.43 13.67
C LEU A 115 0.03 -13.96 12.23
N PRO A 116 -0.50 -15.16 11.95
CA PRO A 116 -0.57 -15.67 10.58
C PRO A 116 -1.66 -14.91 9.80
N LEU A 117 -1.23 -13.98 8.94
CA LEU A 117 -2.12 -13.16 8.13
C LEU A 117 -1.93 -13.51 6.65
N THR A 118 -3.03 -13.62 5.92
CA THR A 118 -3.02 -13.77 4.44
C THR A 118 -3.47 -12.47 3.82
N ILE A 119 -2.65 -11.91 2.94
CA ILE A 119 -2.92 -10.66 2.25
C ILE A 119 -3.89 -10.90 1.11
N LYS A 120 -5.10 -10.34 1.20
CA LYS A 120 -6.15 -10.52 0.19
C LYS A 120 -6.27 -9.36 -0.80
N ARG A 121 -6.01 -8.15 -0.34
CA ARG A 121 -6.16 -6.91 -1.11
C ARG A 121 -4.81 -6.21 -1.23
N ILE A 122 -4.66 -5.39 -2.25
CA ILE A 122 -3.51 -4.46 -2.35
C ILE A 122 -3.69 -3.32 -1.34
N GLY A 123 -2.61 -2.64 -0.95
CA GLY A 123 -2.71 -1.55 0.04
C GLY A 123 -1.57 -1.47 1.04
N GLY A 124 -1.46 -0.35 1.73
CA GLY A 124 -0.71 -0.23 2.98
C GLY A 124 -1.50 -0.86 4.12
N TYR A 125 -0.93 -1.81 4.84
CA TYR A 125 -1.53 -2.41 6.02
C TYR A 125 -0.90 -1.83 7.27
N ARG A 126 -1.73 -1.30 8.16
CA ARG A 126 -1.30 -0.84 9.49
C ARG A 126 -1.78 -1.77 10.59
N ILE A 127 -0.87 -2.12 11.48
CA ILE A 127 -1.13 -2.82 12.74
C ILE A 127 -0.80 -1.90 13.90
N ASP A 128 -1.80 -1.58 14.71
CA ASP A 128 -1.65 -0.74 15.90
C ASP A 128 -2.02 -1.50 17.18
N ILE A 129 -1.16 -1.43 18.18
CA ILE A 129 -1.49 -1.84 19.54
C ILE A 129 -2.28 -0.69 20.19
N CYS A 130 -3.55 -0.93 20.51
CA CYS A 130 -4.44 0.09 21.09
C CYS A 130 -4.28 0.17 22.61
N ASP A 131 -4.40 -0.97 23.26
CA ASP A 131 -4.31 -1.09 24.71
C ASP A 131 -3.85 -2.50 25.07
N TYR A 132 -3.31 -2.64 26.27
CA TYR A 132 -2.92 -3.94 26.79
C TYR A 132 -3.26 -4.05 28.27
N SER A 133 -3.41 -5.28 28.72
CA SER A 133 -3.73 -5.57 30.11
C SER A 133 -2.94 -6.75 30.61
N VAL A 134 -2.46 -6.62 31.84
CA VAL A 134 -1.65 -7.63 32.53
C VAL A 134 -2.48 -8.18 33.67
N GLN A 135 -2.65 -9.50 33.69
CA GLN A 135 -3.31 -10.17 34.80
C GLN A 135 -2.27 -10.65 35.82
N ASP A 136 -2.57 -10.57 37.11
CA ASP A 136 -1.69 -11.15 38.13
C ASP A 136 -1.71 -12.69 38.07
N TYR A 137 -0.72 -13.33 38.72
CA TYR A 137 -0.52 -14.79 38.63
C TYR A 137 -1.71 -15.62 39.16
N LEU A 138 -2.49 -15.10 40.10
CA LEU A 138 -3.70 -15.76 40.62
C LEU A 138 -4.96 -15.38 39.85
N GLY A 139 -4.89 -14.43 38.93
CA GLY A 139 -6.02 -14.00 38.12
C GLY A 139 -7.00 -13.06 38.82
N ILE A 140 -6.63 -12.46 39.94
CA ILE A 140 -7.51 -11.67 40.82
C ILE A 140 -7.78 -10.27 40.24
N VAL A 141 -6.75 -9.60 39.74
CA VAL A 141 -6.77 -8.22 39.24
C VAL A 141 -6.14 -8.17 37.85
N ARG A 142 -6.80 -7.41 36.96
CA ARG A 142 -6.29 -7.06 35.64
C ARG A 142 -5.94 -5.59 35.62
N PHE A 143 -4.69 -5.28 35.28
CA PHE A 143 -4.20 -3.91 35.17
C PHE A 143 -4.20 -3.51 33.70
N CYS A 144 -5.04 -2.53 33.32
CA CYS A 144 -5.18 -2.07 31.95
C CYS A 144 -4.34 -0.79 31.71
N TYR A 145 -3.71 -0.72 30.55
CA TYR A 145 -2.87 0.39 30.11
C TYR A 145 -3.24 0.76 28.69
N ASP A 146 -3.39 2.06 28.46
CA ASP A 146 -3.43 2.62 27.11
C ASP A 146 -2.02 2.54 26.52
N ALA A 147 -1.92 2.07 25.28
CA ALA A 147 -0.64 1.96 24.60
C ALA A 147 -0.10 3.35 24.22
N GLY A 148 -0.99 4.29 23.88
CA GLY A 148 -0.63 5.59 23.32
C GLY A 148 0.19 5.50 22.02
N ASP A 149 0.54 6.65 21.48
CA ASP A 149 1.25 6.75 20.20
C ASP A 149 2.77 6.58 20.40
N MET A 150 3.26 5.36 20.20
CA MET A 150 4.69 5.03 20.24
C MET A 150 5.09 4.27 18.98
N PRO A 151 6.27 4.53 18.37
CA PRO A 151 6.67 3.85 17.14
C PRO A 151 6.74 2.33 17.26
N SER A 152 7.04 1.79 18.44
CA SER A 152 7.05 0.34 18.68
C SER A 152 5.65 -0.29 18.69
N HIS A 153 4.59 0.50 18.83
CA HIS A 153 3.20 0.03 18.87
C HIS A 153 2.56 -0.06 17.48
N THR A 154 3.25 0.41 16.45
CA THR A 154 2.76 0.45 15.08
C THR A 154 3.70 -0.30 14.15
N ALA A 155 3.16 -1.20 13.35
CA ALA A 155 3.86 -1.82 12.23
C ALA A 155 3.09 -1.54 10.94
N VAL A 156 3.80 -1.16 9.88
CA VAL A 156 3.24 -0.90 8.55
C VAL A 156 3.99 -1.74 7.53
N PHE A 157 3.25 -2.31 6.59
CA PHE A 157 3.82 -3.00 5.43
C PHE A 157 2.89 -2.81 4.23
N GLN A 158 3.46 -2.82 3.02
CA GLN A 158 2.70 -2.58 1.78
C GLN A 158 2.54 -3.87 0.99
N ALA A 159 1.36 -4.02 0.39
CA ALA A 159 1.03 -5.11 -0.52
C ALA A 159 0.76 -4.56 -1.92
N LEU A 160 1.61 -4.96 -2.86
CA LEU A 160 1.51 -4.61 -4.27
C LEU A 160 0.75 -5.69 -5.05
N PRO A 161 0.18 -5.35 -6.21
CA PRO A 161 -0.46 -6.34 -7.07
C PRO A 161 0.52 -7.43 -7.54
N THR A 162 -0.01 -8.61 -7.83
CA THR A 162 0.77 -9.72 -8.38
C THR A 162 0.98 -9.54 -9.89
N THR A 163 2.23 -9.69 -10.30
CA THR A 163 2.68 -9.74 -11.70
C THR A 163 2.52 -11.16 -12.23
N GLU A 164 1.32 -11.52 -12.65
CA GLU A 164 1.18 -12.65 -13.57
C GLU A 164 1.70 -12.24 -14.95
N LYS A 165 2.34 -13.17 -15.67
CA LYS A 165 2.83 -12.90 -17.02
C LYS A 165 1.63 -12.75 -17.96
N TYR A 166 1.39 -11.53 -18.40
CA TYR A 166 0.44 -11.17 -19.44
C TYR A 166 1.21 -10.69 -20.68
N GLU A 167 0.70 -10.97 -21.88
CA GLU A 167 1.22 -10.37 -23.11
C GLU A 167 0.64 -8.95 -23.20
N ALA A 168 1.39 -7.98 -22.69
CA ALA A 168 1.03 -6.58 -22.79
C ALA A 168 1.09 -6.09 -24.27
N PRO A 169 0.33 -5.05 -24.62
CA PRO A 169 0.49 -4.38 -25.92
C PRO A 169 1.91 -3.83 -26.07
N ASP A 170 2.46 -3.90 -27.28
CA ASP A 170 3.81 -3.41 -27.59
C ASP A 170 3.93 -1.90 -27.29
N PRO A 171 4.88 -1.46 -26.45
CA PRO A 171 5.12 -0.04 -26.12
C PRO A 171 5.23 0.86 -27.35
N GLU A 172 5.79 0.34 -28.45
CA GLU A 172 5.91 1.06 -29.72
C GLU A 172 4.53 1.43 -30.32
N THR A 173 3.53 0.57 -30.11
CA THR A 173 2.16 0.79 -30.59
C THR A 173 1.47 1.90 -29.80
N ILE A 174 1.73 2.00 -28.50
CA ILE A 174 1.16 3.02 -27.61
C ILE A 174 1.77 4.38 -27.90
N SER A 175 3.10 4.43 -28.00
CA SER A 175 3.84 5.64 -28.41
C SER A 175 3.33 6.17 -29.75
N ALA A 176 3.16 5.30 -30.75
CA ALA A 176 2.60 5.66 -32.05
C ALA A 176 1.18 6.25 -31.94
N GLY A 177 0.32 5.68 -31.08
CA GLY A 177 -1.02 6.22 -30.83
C GLY A 177 -0.99 7.62 -30.19
N MET A 178 -0.06 7.86 -29.27
CA MET A 178 0.10 9.16 -28.60
C MET A 178 0.60 10.24 -29.57
N THR A 179 1.57 9.91 -30.42
CA THR A 179 2.04 10.83 -31.49
C THR A 179 0.89 11.23 -32.42
N GLU A 180 0.05 10.27 -32.79
CA GLU A 180 -1.09 10.54 -33.67
C GLU A 180 -2.11 11.48 -33.04
N VAL A 181 -2.38 11.32 -31.75
CA VAL A 181 -3.28 12.19 -31.00
C VAL A 181 -2.71 13.61 -30.94
N GLU A 182 -1.42 13.76 -30.61
CA GLU A 182 -0.76 15.07 -30.57
C GLU A 182 -0.72 15.76 -31.96
N GLU A 183 -0.46 15.01 -33.03
CA GLU A 183 -0.46 15.54 -34.40
C GLU A 183 -1.86 15.91 -34.88
N SER A 184 -2.89 15.14 -34.49
CA SER A 184 -4.27 15.41 -34.87
C SER A 184 -4.83 16.70 -34.24
N ASN A 185 -4.42 17.01 -33.00
CA ASN A 185 -4.86 18.19 -32.27
C ASN A 185 -4.14 19.47 -32.71
N ARG A 186 -2.92 19.38 -33.27
CA ARG A 186 -2.22 20.55 -33.79
C ARG A 186 -2.53 20.82 -35.25
N LYS A 187 -3.48 21.72 -35.52
CA LYS A 187 -3.72 22.26 -36.87
C LYS A 187 -2.43 22.85 -37.46
N GLY A 188 -1.82 22.13 -38.39
CA GLY A 188 -0.76 22.64 -39.27
C GLY A 188 0.67 22.33 -38.86
N SER A 189 0.93 21.35 -37.99
CA SER A 189 2.30 20.93 -37.67
C SER A 189 2.59 19.45 -37.95
N ASP A 190 3.39 19.19 -38.98
CA ASP A 190 4.04 17.91 -39.30
C ASP A 190 5.36 17.87 -38.48
N PHE A 191 5.29 17.68 -37.15
CA PHE A 191 6.47 17.75 -36.27
C PHE A 191 7.29 16.46 -36.20
N SER A 192 6.79 15.33 -36.71
CA SER A 192 7.68 14.19 -36.93
C SER A 192 8.65 14.53 -38.06
N GLU A 193 9.95 14.61 -37.78
CA GLU A 193 10.93 14.77 -38.84
C GLU A 193 10.85 13.55 -39.76
N VAL A 194 10.60 13.78 -41.05
CA VAL A 194 10.70 12.75 -42.09
C VAL A 194 12.17 12.37 -42.17
N SER A 195 12.53 11.26 -41.55
CA SER A 195 13.91 10.81 -41.47
C SER A 195 14.37 10.17 -42.77
N ASP A 196 13.47 9.47 -43.44
CA ASP A 196 13.74 8.83 -44.72
C ASP A 196 12.45 8.66 -45.55
N ILE A 197 12.59 8.30 -46.82
CA ILE A 197 11.47 7.97 -47.70
C ILE A 197 11.78 6.66 -48.43
N ARG A 198 10.93 5.66 -48.24
CA ARG A 198 11.09 4.34 -48.88
C ARG A 198 9.88 3.96 -49.73
N GLU A 199 10.03 2.91 -50.53
CA GLU A 199 8.92 2.28 -51.25
C GLU A 199 7.89 1.70 -50.27
N TYR A 200 6.62 1.82 -50.65
CA TYR A 200 5.48 1.28 -49.91
C TYR A 200 5.55 -0.23 -49.81
N MET A 201 5.37 -0.74 -48.60
CA MET A 201 5.19 -2.16 -48.30
C MET A 201 3.76 -2.39 -47.79
N PRO A 202 3.15 -3.54 -48.11
CA PRO A 202 1.83 -3.88 -47.57
C PRO A 202 1.84 -3.82 -46.02
N GLY A 203 1.00 -2.95 -45.46
CA GLY A 203 0.97 -2.64 -44.02
C GLY A 203 1.30 -1.19 -43.70
N ASP A 204 1.91 -0.47 -44.63
CA ASP A 204 2.18 0.96 -44.47
C ASP A 204 0.88 1.79 -44.49
N ARG A 205 0.88 2.85 -43.68
CA ARG A 205 -0.28 3.72 -43.48
C ARG A 205 -0.49 4.62 -44.70
N ILE A 206 -1.72 4.66 -45.22
CA ILE A 206 -2.07 5.45 -46.41
C ILE A 206 -1.81 6.96 -46.22
N ARG A 207 -2.00 7.48 -45.00
CA ARG A 207 -1.76 8.89 -44.68
C ARG A 207 -0.28 9.30 -44.78
N ASP A 208 0.63 8.33 -44.72
CA ASP A 208 2.08 8.54 -44.77
C ASP A 208 2.64 8.47 -46.19
N ILE A 209 1.77 8.25 -47.20
CA ILE A 209 2.16 8.27 -48.60
C ILE A 209 2.59 9.67 -49.01
N HIS A 210 3.82 9.79 -49.49
CA HIS A 210 4.35 11.02 -50.07
C HIS A 210 3.86 11.16 -51.52
N TRP A 211 2.61 11.62 -51.69
CA TRP A 211 1.93 11.69 -52.98
C TRP A 211 2.74 12.40 -54.08
N LYS A 212 3.44 13.49 -53.75
CA LYS A 212 4.23 14.26 -54.72
C LYS A 212 5.50 13.54 -55.21
N LEU A 213 6.08 12.68 -54.38
CA LEU A 213 7.28 11.92 -54.73
C LEU A 213 6.86 10.65 -55.46
N SER A 214 5.79 10.02 -54.98
CA SER A 214 5.16 8.87 -55.63
C SER A 214 4.78 9.19 -57.07
N ALA A 215 4.16 10.36 -57.29
CA ALA A 215 3.82 10.83 -58.65
C ALA A 215 5.04 11.13 -59.54
N ARG A 216 6.24 11.31 -58.97
CA ARG A 216 7.49 11.57 -59.72
C ARG A 216 8.24 10.28 -60.05
N GLN A 217 8.16 9.28 -59.18
CA GLN A 217 8.86 7.99 -59.33
C GLN A 217 7.96 6.89 -59.93
N ASP A 218 6.66 7.15 -60.07
CA ASP A 218 5.64 6.21 -60.57
C ASP A 218 5.50 4.94 -59.70
N GLU A 219 5.94 5.04 -58.44
CA GLU A 219 5.88 4.02 -57.40
C GLU A 219 5.39 4.66 -56.09
N LEU A 220 4.66 3.93 -55.24
CA LEU A 220 4.18 4.48 -53.97
C LEU A 220 5.34 4.64 -53.00
N MET A 221 5.58 5.88 -52.58
CA MET A 221 6.62 6.24 -51.62
C MET A 221 6.00 6.64 -50.30
N VAL A 222 6.54 6.13 -49.20
CA VAL A 222 6.05 6.35 -47.83
C VAL A 222 7.10 7.14 -47.06
N LYS A 223 6.67 8.21 -46.40
CA LYS A 223 7.49 8.96 -45.44
C LYS A 223 7.77 8.05 -44.24
N LEU A 224 9.04 7.72 -44.01
CA LEU A 224 9.47 7.16 -42.74
C LEU A 224 9.66 8.31 -41.77
N ARG A 225 8.94 8.21 -40.65
CA ARG A 225 9.02 9.17 -39.56
C ARG A 225 9.87 8.51 -38.48
N THR A 226 10.98 9.13 -38.11
CA THR A 226 11.67 8.72 -36.90
C THR A 226 10.89 9.32 -35.74
N GLN A 227 10.36 8.46 -34.88
CA GLN A 227 9.92 8.88 -33.56
C GLN A 227 11.12 9.59 -32.92
N LEU A 228 10.99 10.86 -32.52
CA LEU A 228 12.02 11.46 -31.70
C LEU A 228 12.15 10.58 -30.46
N ALA A 229 13.30 9.92 -30.30
CA ALA A 229 13.68 9.30 -29.05
C ALA A 229 13.57 10.36 -27.95
N GLY A 230 12.73 10.10 -26.95
CA GLY A 230 12.39 11.04 -25.88
C GLY A 230 10.92 11.46 -25.79
N MET A 231 9.97 10.61 -26.19
CA MET A 231 8.57 10.82 -25.80
C MET A 231 8.42 10.44 -24.32
N GLU A 232 8.28 11.44 -23.45
CA GLU A 232 7.84 11.25 -22.07
C GLU A 232 6.37 10.82 -22.09
N LEU A 233 6.10 9.57 -21.77
CA LEU A 233 4.73 9.06 -21.67
C LEU A 233 4.13 9.52 -20.35
N VAL A 234 3.13 10.40 -20.40
CA VAL A 234 2.44 10.85 -19.19
C VAL A 234 1.24 9.94 -18.93
N ALA A 235 1.24 9.26 -17.78
CA ALA A 235 0.16 8.41 -17.32
C ALA A 235 -0.56 9.07 -16.13
N VAL A 236 -1.88 8.97 -16.09
CA VAL A 236 -2.73 9.46 -14.98
C VAL A 236 -3.65 8.34 -14.53
N ILE A 237 -3.72 8.11 -13.22
CA ILE A 237 -4.66 7.15 -12.61
C ILE A 237 -5.88 7.90 -12.09
N VAL A 238 -7.07 7.40 -12.42
CA VAL A 238 -8.36 7.95 -11.97
C VAL A 238 -9.05 6.89 -11.12
N PRO A 239 -8.94 6.96 -9.78
CA PRO A 239 -9.68 6.07 -8.89
C PRO A 239 -11.20 6.28 -9.01
N ASP A 240 -11.96 5.24 -8.74
CA ASP A 240 -13.42 5.27 -8.66
C ASP A 240 -13.89 5.31 -7.20
N GLU A 241 -15.12 5.77 -6.94
CA GLU A 241 -15.67 5.76 -5.58
C GLU A 241 -15.80 4.34 -5.01
N ASP A 242 -15.97 3.31 -5.84
CA ASP A 242 -16.04 1.90 -5.42
C ASP A 242 -14.63 1.31 -5.20
N ASP A 243 -14.37 0.94 -3.94
CA ASP A 243 -13.23 0.14 -3.46
C ASP A 243 -12.74 -0.96 -4.41
N ARG A 244 -13.67 -1.77 -4.94
CA ARG A 244 -13.36 -2.94 -5.76
C ARG A 244 -12.91 -2.51 -7.15
N ILE A 245 -13.55 -1.49 -7.70
CA ILE A 245 -13.20 -0.93 -9.01
C ILE A 245 -11.84 -0.25 -8.91
N THR A 246 -11.60 0.53 -7.85
CA THR A 246 -10.31 1.16 -7.60
C THR A 246 -9.19 0.14 -7.44
N GLU A 247 -9.40 -0.95 -6.69
CA GLU A 247 -8.41 -2.03 -6.61
C GLU A 247 -8.08 -2.63 -8.00
N GLU A 248 -9.08 -2.79 -8.86
CA GLU A 248 -8.91 -3.30 -10.22
C GLU A 248 -8.15 -2.30 -11.11
N ILE A 249 -8.46 -1.00 -11.02
CA ILE A 249 -7.76 0.08 -11.73
C ILE A 249 -6.28 0.11 -11.34
N TYR A 250 -5.98 0.11 -10.03
CA TYR A 250 -4.60 0.13 -9.54
C TYR A 250 -3.83 -1.12 -9.95
N THR A 251 -4.47 -2.29 -9.88
CA THR A 251 -3.88 -3.55 -10.31
C THR A 251 -3.57 -3.56 -11.80
N TYR A 252 -4.51 -3.06 -12.62
CA TYR A 252 -4.34 -2.97 -14.07
C TYR A 252 -3.25 -1.96 -14.45
N SER A 253 -3.30 -0.74 -13.91
CA SER A 253 -2.30 0.30 -14.17
C SER A 253 -0.90 -0.14 -13.74
N TYR A 254 -0.77 -0.80 -12.58
CA TYR A 254 0.51 -1.32 -12.11
C TYR A 254 1.12 -2.31 -13.09
N ARG A 255 0.30 -3.23 -13.64
CA ARG A 255 0.77 -4.25 -14.59
C ARG A 255 1.23 -3.63 -15.90
N GLU A 256 0.41 -2.74 -16.46
CA GLU A 256 0.73 -2.07 -17.72
C GLU A 256 1.99 -1.20 -17.58
N LEU A 257 2.03 -0.32 -16.57
CA LEU A 257 3.18 0.58 -16.34
C LEU A 257 4.47 -0.20 -16.07
N ARG A 258 4.39 -1.28 -15.30
CA ARG A 258 5.55 -2.15 -15.04
C ARG A 258 6.02 -2.84 -16.31
N SER A 259 5.10 -3.31 -17.16
CA SER A 259 5.46 -3.90 -18.45
C SER A 259 6.08 -2.87 -19.39
N TRP A 260 5.55 -1.65 -19.44
CA TRP A 260 6.07 -0.61 -20.32
C TRP A 260 7.44 -0.10 -19.87
N SER A 261 7.70 -0.09 -18.56
CA SER A 261 9.02 0.23 -17.99
C SER A 261 10.10 -0.82 -18.27
N GLU A 262 9.77 -1.98 -18.85
CA GLU A 262 10.77 -2.92 -19.38
C GLU A 262 11.35 -2.46 -20.73
N GLY A 263 10.63 -1.59 -21.45
CA GLY A 263 11.09 -0.99 -22.70
C GLY A 263 11.92 0.28 -22.48
N GLU A 264 12.50 0.84 -23.55
CA GLU A 264 13.23 2.12 -23.53
C GLU A 264 12.27 3.33 -23.60
N THR A 265 11.21 3.33 -22.77
CA THR A 265 10.23 4.43 -22.71
C THR A 265 10.29 5.10 -21.35
N ASP A 266 10.59 6.40 -21.33
CA ASP A 266 10.50 7.21 -20.11
C ASP A 266 9.03 7.50 -19.80
N ILE A 267 8.54 7.01 -18.67
CA ILE A 267 7.13 7.18 -18.27
C ILE A 267 7.05 8.09 -17.04
N GLU A 268 6.20 9.11 -17.10
CA GLU A 268 5.85 9.97 -15.98
C GLU A 268 4.44 9.62 -15.48
N LEU A 269 4.34 8.98 -14.32
CA LEU A 269 3.06 8.75 -13.64
C LEU A 269 2.70 9.98 -12.80
N ARG A 270 1.52 10.54 -13.06
CA ARG A 270 0.93 11.64 -12.29
C ARG A 270 -0.31 11.16 -11.55
N VAL A 271 -0.31 11.31 -10.24
CA VAL A 271 -1.44 10.98 -9.38
C VAL A 271 -1.95 12.24 -8.72
N TYR A 272 -3.25 12.49 -8.82
CA TYR A 272 -3.86 13.63 -8.16
C TYR A 272 -3.85 13.46 -6.64
N SER A 273 -3.61 14.54 -5.90
CA SER A 273 -3.57 14.55 -4.45
C SER A 273 -4.35 15.75 -3.93
N ARG A 274 -5.46 15.50 -3.23
CA ARG A 274 -6.28 16.53 -2.56
C ARG A 274 -5.49 17.27 -1.49
N ALA A 275 -4.52 16.61 -0.84
CA ALA A 275 -3.72 17.22 0.20
C ALA A 275 -2.88 18.41 -0.33
N THR A 276 -2.39 18.29 -1.56
CA THR A 276 -1.59 19.33 -2.23
C THR A 276 -2.40 20.17 -3.22
N TYR A 277 -3.65 19.78 -3.51
CA TYR A 277 -4.46 20.30 -4.61
C TYR A 277 -3.68 20.28 -5.95
N GLY A 278 -2.92 19.22 -6.18
CA GLY A 278 -2.01 19.10 -7.31
C GLY A 278 -1.75 17.64 -7.70
N PHE A 279 -0.79 17.46 -8.60
CA PHE A 279 -0.34 16.12 -9.01
C PHE A 279 1.01 15.79 -8.38
N GLU A 280 1.09 14.60 -7.81
CA GLU A 280 2.33 13.95 -7.42
C GLU A 280 2.88 13.22 -8.64
N THR A 281 4.14 13.51 -8.97
CA THR A 281 4.83 12.97 -10.15
C THR A 281 5.81 11.87 -9.72
N PHE A 282 5.74 10.73 -10.39
CA PHE A 282 6.68 9.62 -10.28
C PHE A 282 7.31 9.35 -11.65
N LEU A 283 8.64 9.32 -11.70
CA LEU A 283 9.38 8.93 -12.89
C LEU A 283 9.57 7.42 -12.86
N LEU A 284 9.14 6.75 -13.92
CA LEU A 284 9.13 5.31 -14.05
C LEU A 284 10.12 4.90 -15.15
N ASP A 285 11.36 4.66 -14.77
CA ASP A 285 12.48 4.32 -15.66
C ASP A 285 12.77 2.82 -15.74
N CYS A 286 12.33 2.06 -14.72
CA CYS A 286 12.51 0.62 -14.62
C CYS A 286 11.39 -0.04 -13.80
N PRO A 287 11.18 -1.37 -13.90
CA PRO A 287 10.15 -2.07 -13.13
C PRO A 287 10.22 -1.84 -11.61
N GLU A 288 11.41 -1.65 -11.04
CA GLU A 288 11.62 -1.36 -9.63
C GLU A 288 11.10 0.04 -9.24
N SER A 289 11.26 1.04 -10.12
CA SER A 289 10.71 2.39 -9.88
C SER A 289 9.17 2.38 -9.84
N VAL A 290 8.52 1.47 -10.60
CA VAL A 290 7.07 1.24 -10.54
C VAL A 290 6.67 0.61 -9.20
N ASP A 291 7.45 -0.34 -8.70
CA ASP A 291 7.22 -0.94 -7.38
C ASP A 291 7.30 0.12 -6.27
N GLU A 292 8.30 1.01 -6.32
CA GLU A 292 8.46 2.10 -5.35
C GLU A 292 7.34 3.15 -5.46
N ALA A 293 6.98 3.56 -6.67
CA ALA A 293 5.89 4.53 -6.90
C ALA A 293 4.55 3.98 -6.39
N PHE A 294 4.20 2.73 -6.73
CA PHE A 294 2.98 2.12 -6.24
C PHE A 294 3.02 1.85 -4.75
N ALA A 295 4.18 1.55 -4.16
CA ALA A 295 4.32 1.39 -2.73
C ALA A 295 3.96 2.70 -1.98
N ASP A 296 4.45 3.85 -2.45
CA ASP A 296 4.09 5.13 -1.84
C ASP A 296 2.61 5.46 -2.10
N LEU A 297 2.13 5.21 -3.31
CA LEU A 297 0.73 5.43 -3.69
C LEU A 297 -0.26 4.66 -2.79
N VAL A 298 0.03 3.37 -2.51
CA VAL A 298 -0.87 2.56 -1.68
C VAL A 298 -0.76 2.84 -0.18
N ARG A 299 0.16 3.70 0.24
CA ARG A 299 0.36 4.10 1.66
C ARG A 299 -0.72 5.05 2.15
N THR A 300 -1.31 5.81 1.25
CA THR A 300 -2.34 6.81 1.54
C THR A 300 -3.71 6.33 1.10
N ASN A 301 -4.76 6.89 1.71
CA ASN A 301 -6.12 6.48 1.39
C ASN A 301 -6.52 6.99 0.00
N TYR A 302 -7.09 6.12 -0.85
CA TYR A 302 -7.33 6.48 -2.25
C TYR A 302 -8.36 7.61 -2.42
N HIS A 303 -9.22 7.87 -1.43
CA HIS A 303 -10.13 9.01 -1.47
C HIS A 303 -9.41 10.37 -1.49
N GLU A 304 -8.14 10.42 -1.07
CA GLU A 304 -7.30 11.61 -1.24
C GLU A 304 -6.90 11.83 -2.71
N HIS A 305 -7.04 10.81 -3.57
CA HIS A 305 -6.72 10.86 -4.99
C HIS A 305 -7.93 11.03 -5.91
N ILE A 306 -9.14 11.16 -5.35
CA ILE A 306 -10.37 11.45 -6.10
C ILE A 306 -10.57 12.98 -6.16
N ALA A 307 -11.04 13.56 -7.26
CA ALA A 307 -11.38 15.00 -7.32
C ALA A 307 -12.63 15.33 -6.45
N GLU A 308 -12.84 16.58 -5.98
CA GLU A 308 -13.95 16.91 -5.05
C GLU A 308 -15.35 16.45 -5.52
N ASP A 309 -15.61 16.52 -6.83
CA ASP A 309 -16.89 16.12 -7.43
C ASP A 309 -16.95 14.63 -7.82
N GLY A 310 -15.91 13.86 -7.56
CA GLY A 310 -15.82 12.41 -7.87
C GLY A 310 -15.83 12.07 -9.37
N SER A 311 -16.08 13.04 -10.24
CA SER A 311 -16.21 12.84 -11.68
C SER A 311 -14.86 12.85 -12.39
N ALA A 312 -14.73 12.00 -13.41
CA ALA A 312 -13.58 12.03 -14.33
C ALA A 312 -13.44 13.40 -15.01
N GLU A 313 -14.57 14.06 -15.32
CA GLU A 313 -14.62 15.39 -15.93
C GLU A 313 -13.99 16.48 -15.04
N ALA A 314 -14.17 16.39 -13.72
CA ALA A 314 -13.54 17.32 -12.79
C ALA A 314 -12.02 17.15 -12.80
N LEU A 315 -11.53 15.91 -12.83
CA LEU A 315 -10.10 15.65 -12.92
C LEU A 315 -9.51 16.14 -14.25
N GLU A 316 -10.20 15.91 -15.37
CA GLU A 316 -9.81 16.42 -16.69
C GLU A 316 -9.69 17.95 -16.68
N SER A 317 -10.68 18.65 -16.08
CA SER A 317 -10.61 20.10 -15.92
C SER A 317 -9.40 20.55 -15.10
N ILE A 318 -9.06 19.83 -14.02
CA ILE A 318 -7.87 20.12 -13.21
C ILE A 318 -6.59 19.91 -14.03
N ILE A 319 -6.50 18.84 -14.83
CA ILE A 319 -5.37 18.57 -15.71
C ILE A 319 -5.22 19.69 -16.75
N THR A 320 -6.29 20.07 -17.45
CA THR A 320 -6.26 21.15 -18.45
C THR A 320 -5.82 22.47 -17.83
N ASN A 321 -6.23 22.76 -16.59
CA ASN A 321 -5.86 24.01 -15.91
C ASN A 321 -4.40 24.01 -15.43
N LEU A 322 -3.91 22.90 -14.87
CA LEU A 322 -2.55 22.81 -14.33
C LEU A 322 -1.49 22.56 -15.42
N TYR A 323 -1.86 21.83 -16.48
CA TYR A 323 -1.00 21.45 -17.58
C TYR A 323 -1.66 21.77 -18.94
N PRO A 324 -1.88 23.05 -19.27
CA PRO A 324 -2.59 23.47 -20.50
C PRO A 324 -1.87 23.09 -21.80
N TYR A 325 -0.62 22.64 -21.72
CA TYR A 325 0.20 22.22 -22.86
C TYR A 325 0.36 20.70 -22.98
N LEU A 326 -0.24 19.93 -22.06
CA LEU A 326 -0.26 18.47 -22.13
C LEU A 326 -1.26 18.05 -23.20
N ASN A 327 -0.75 17.81 -24.42
CA ASN A 327 -1.60 17.58 -25.60
C ASN A 327 -2.07 16.12 -25.72
N GLY A 328 -1.38 15.20 -25.03
CA GLY A 328 -1.74 13.79 -24.94
C GLY A 328 -1.27 13.17 -23.62
N TYR A 329 -2.13 12.36 -23.00
CA TYR A 329 -1.78 11.56 -21.81
C TYR A 329 -2.60 10.27 -21.78
N ILE A 330 -2.11 9.27 -21.06
CA ILE A 330 -2.79 8.01 -20.85
C ILE A 330 -3.61 8.10 -19.57
N ARG A 331 -4.92 7.85 -19.66
CA ARG A 331 -5.82 7.81 -18.51
C ARG A 331 -6.15 6.36 -18.17
N PHE A 332 -5.74 5.90 -17.00
CA PHE A 332 -6.19 4.63 -16.41
C PHE A 332 -7.49 4.86 -15.62
N GLY A 333 -8.51 4.06 -15.88
CA GLY A 333 -9.80 4.17 -15.20
C GLY A 333 -10.88 3.30 -15.85
N ILE A 334 -12.15 3.64 -15.60
CA ILE A 334 -13.28 3.01 -16.28
C ILE A 334 -13.39 3.54 -17.72
N MET A 335 -13.53 2.62 -18.67
CA MET A 335 -13.74 2.92 -20.09
C MET A 335 -15.22 3.05 -20.44
N SER A 336 -15.53 3.53 -21.65
CA SER A 336 -16.92 3.70 -22.12
C SER A 336 -17.76 2.42 -22.16
N ASP A 337 -17.12 1.26 -22.23
CA ASP A 337 -17.77 -0.06 -22.18
C ASP A 337 -17.91 -0.62 -20.75
N ASN A 338 -17.60 0.20 -19.74
CA ASN A 338 -17.63 -0.14 -18.31
C ASN A 338 -16.60 -1.22 -17.91
N SER A 339 -15.55 -1.42 -18.72
CA SER A 339 -14.36 -2.19 -18.34
C SER A 339 -13.29 -1.30 -17.72
N VAL A 340 -12.39 -1.89 -16.94
CA VAL A 340 -11.17 -1.20 -16.46
C VAL A 340 -10.11 -1.30 -17.55
N GLY A 341 -9.52 -0.17 -17.91
CA GLY A 341 -8.53 -0.10 -18.99
C GLY A 341 -7.77 1.22 -19.00
N TYR A 342 -7.13 1.50 -20.13
CA TYR A 342 -6.49 2.80 -20.39
C TYR A 342 -7.01 3.41 -21.69
N GLU A 343 -7.19 4.73 -21.69
CA GLU A 343 -7.56 5.51 -22.88
C GLU A 343 -6.47 6.55 -23.15
N VAL A 344 -6.08 6.72 -24.41
CA VAL A 344 -5.21 7.83 -24.81
C VAL A 344 -6.10 9.06 -24.97
N GLN A 345 -6.00 9.98 -24.02
CA GLN A 345 -6.70 11.26 -24.07
C GLN A 345 -5.88 12.25 -24.90
N GLY A 346 -6.55 12.88 -25.86
CA GLY A 346 -6.04 14.06 -26.55
C GLY A 346 -6.80 15.28 -26.09
N SER A 347 -6.16 16.44 -26.01
CA SER A 347 -6.88 17.70 -25.75
C SER A 347 -7.99 17.91 -26.79
N VAL A 348 -9.25 17.70 -26.41
CA VAL A 348 -10.39 18.09 -27.24
C VAL A 348 -10.50 19.61 -27.13
N ASP A 349 -10.02 20.31 -28.17
CA ASP A 349 -10.23 21.75 -28.37
C ASP A 349 -11.72 22.13 -28.40
#